data_AF-W2N6P3-F1
#
_entry.id   AF-W2N6P3-F1
#
_cell.length_a   1.000
_cell.length_b   1.000
_cell.length_c   1.000
_cell.angle_alpha   90.00
_cell.angle_beta   90.00
_cell.angle_gamma   90.00
#
_symmetry.space_group_name_H-M   'P 1'
#
loop_
_entity.id
_entity.type
_entity.pdbx_description
1 polymer ?
#
loop_
_entity_poly.entity_id
_entity_poly.type
_entity_poly.pdbx_seq_one_letter_code
_entity_poly.pdbx_strand_id
1 'polypeptide(L)'
;MRSLLGLAVPGEGSMTRALSTAQQPGLLMDECRPACERIHSRLRNLFTELHEMDRDDQLPSGNLLSQYVDVLTRYLRVLQHHHNKTLVFRVVRNRFIVIELQEFNKSVADLFVKLLDVDSTPWSKLWKEARCA
;
A
#
# COMPACT_ATOMS: atom_id res chain seq x y z
N MET A 1 -21.43 -16.00 3.05
CA MET A 1 -21.01 -14.64 2.67
C MET A 1 -19.53 -14.50 2.91
N ARG A 2 -18.76 -14.07 1.90
CA ARG A 2 -17.40 -13.54 2.13
C ARG A 2 -17.59 -12.11 2.63
N SER A 3 -17.05 -11.78 3.79
CA SER A 3 -17.00 -10.42 4.30
C SER A 3 -15.56 -9.93 4.25
N LEU A 4 -15.39 -8.64 3.98
CA LEU A 4 -14.10 -7.95 4.00
C LEU A 4 -13.39 -8.12 5.34
N LEU A 5 -14.14 -8.15 6.45
CA LEU A 5 -13.62 -8.33 7.80
C LEU A 5 -13.06 -9.75 8.05
N GLY A 6 -13.45 -10.72 7.21
CA GLY A 6 -12.90 -12.07 7.23
C GLY A 6 -11.57 -12.21 6.48
N LEU A 7 -11.08 -11.16 5.80
CA LEU A 7 -9.79 -11.20 5.11
C LEU A 7 -8.63 -11.10 6.10
N ALA A 8 -7.71 -12.06 5.99
CA ALA A 8 -6.50 -12.11 6.79
C ALA A 8 -5.26 -11.75 5.95
N VAL A 9 -4.37 -10.95 6.55
CA VAL A 9 -3.06 -10.59 6.03
C VAL A 9 -2.02 -11.48 6.71
N PRO A 10 -1.24 -12.28 5.95
CA PRO A 10 -0.20 -13.13 6.52
C PRO A 10 0.78 -12.33 7.40
N GLY A 11 0.95 -12.77 8.65
CA GLY A 11 1.86 -12.15 9.63
C GLY A 11 1.24 -11.05 10.50
N GLU A 12 0.16 -10.40 10.05
CA GLU A 12 -0.49 -9.30 10.81
C GLU A 12 -1.87 -9.67 11.36
N GLY A 13 -2.54 -10.67 10.79
CA GLY A 13 -3.90 -11.05 11.18
C GLY A 13 -4.95 -10.29 10.37
N SER A 14 -5.76 -9.44 11.00
CA SER A 14 -6.84 -8.73 10.28
C SER A 14 -6.33 -7.62 9.36
N MET A 15 -7.12 -7.30 8.33
CA MET A 15 -6.85 -6.18 7.42
C MET A 15 -6.70 -4.84 8.15
N THR A 16 -7.57 -4.57 9.12
CA THR A 16 -7.53 -3.36 9.96
C THR A 16 -6.24 -3.26 10.74
N ARG A 17 -5.78 -4.37 11.32
CA ARG A 17 -4.52 -4.43 12.07
C ARG A 17 -3.32 -4.23 11.16
N ALA A 18 -3.30 -4.85 9.98
CA ALA A 18 -2.24 -4.68 8.98
C ALA A 18 -2.09 -3.20 8.54
N LEU A 19 -3.21 -2.51 8.30
CA LEU A 19 -3.18 -1.07 8.00
C LEU A 19 -2.67 -0.25 9.19
N SER A 20 -3.10 -0.54 10.42
CA SER A 20 -2.59 0.16 11.61
C SER A 20 -1.09 -0.06 11.82
N THR A 21 -0.58 -1.28 11.59
CA THR A 21 0.85 -1.58 11.66
C THR A 21 1.63 -0.74 10.64
N ALA A 22 1.13 -0.64 9.41
CA ALA A 22 1.77 0.14 8.35
C ALA A 22 1.87 1.66 8.64
N GLN A 23 1.08 2.18 9.59
CA GLN A 23 1.09 3.59 9.98
C GLN A 23 2.12 3.91 11.08
N GLN A 24 2.72 2.89 11.73
CA GLN A 24 3.61 3.12 12.85
C GLN A 24 4.88 3.91 12.44
N PRO A 25 5.21 5.02 13.13
CA PRO A 25 6.36 5.85 12.78
C PRO A 25 7.69 5.10 12.75
N GLY A 26 7.84 4.08 13.60
CA GLY A 26 9.03 3.23 13.65
C GLY A 26 9.15 2.24 12.49
N LEU A 27 8.14 2.11 11.63
CA LEU A 27 8.16 1.33 10.39
C LEU A 27 8.28 2.21 9.13
N LEU A 28 8.04 3.52 9.26
CA LEU A 28 8.15 4.47 8.16
C LEU A 28 9.63 4.79 7.90
N MET A 29 10.02 4.72 6.63
CA MET A 29 11.38 5.03 6.21
C MET A 29 11.62 6.53 6.26
N ASP A 30 12.59 7.02 7.05
CA ASP A 30 12.85 8.46 7.18
C ASP A 30 13.10 9.16 5.84
N GLU A 31 13.95 8.57 4.98
CA GLU A 31 14.36 9.14 3.69
C GLU A 31 13.21 9.19 2.67
N CYS A 32 12.20 8.33 2.80
CA CYS A 32 11.09 8.20 1.86
C CYS A 32 9.73 8.31 2.55
N ARG A 33 9.69 8.92 3.73
CA ARG A 33 8.52 8.97 4.61
C ARG A 33 7.28 9.52 3.88
N PRO A 34 7.36 10.64 3.12
CA PRO A 34 6.20 11.18 2.41
C PRO A 34 5.64 10.22 1.34
N ALA A 35 6.51 9.44 0.70
CA ALA A 35 6.10 8.46 -0.31
C ALA A 35 5.40 7.27 0.36
N CYS A 36 5.96 6.76 1.47
CA CYS A 36 5.35 5.70 2.26
C CYS A 36 3.97 6.13 2.82
N GLU A 37 3.88 7.31 3.44
CA GLU A 37 2.61 7.84 3.99
C GLU A 37 1.52 7.96 2.92
N ARG A 38 1.88 8.41 1.71
CA ARG A 38 0.93 8.47 0.59
C ARG A 38 0.46 7.10 0.14
N ILE A 39 1.37 6.13 -0.01
CA ILE A 39 1.01 4.75 -0.36
C ILE A 39 0.07 4.15 0.70
N HIS A 40 0.40 4.33 1.98
CA HIS A 40 -0.43 3.89 3.10
C HIS A 40 -1.83 4.51 3.03
N SER A 41 -1.92 5.83 2.83
CA SER A 41 -3.21 6.53 2.69
C SER A 41 -4.07 5.95 1.57
N ARG A 42 -3.46 5.61 0.44
CA ARG A 42 -4.17 5.00 -0.71
C ARG A 42 -4.69 3.60 -0.40
N LEU A 43 -3.89 2.77 0.26
CA LEU A 43 -4.32 1.44 0.69
C LEU A 43 -5.49 1.53 1.68
N ARG A 44 -5.49 2.53 2.55
CA ARG A 44 -6.60 2.81 3.47
C ARG A 44 -7.85 3.28 2.72
N ASN A 45 -7.72 4.16 1.73
CA ASN A 45 -8.86 4.59 0.91
C ASN A 45 -9.48 3.39 0.17
N LEU A 46 -8.67 2.52 -0.45
CA LEU A 46 -9.18 1.27 -1.05
C LEU A 46 -9.92 0.40 -0.05
N PHE A 47 -9.42 0.30 1.19
CA PHE A 47 -10.11 -0.45 2.24
C PHE A 47 -11.47 0.15 2.58
N THR A 48 -11.56 1.48 2.69
CA THR A 48 -12.83 2.18 2.95
C THR A 48 -13.83 1.89 1.84
N GLU A 49 -13.44 2.04 0.58
CA GLU A 49 -14.32 1.78 -0.58
C GLU A 49 -14.76 0.31 -0.60
N LEU A 50 -13.84 -0.64 -0.41
CA LEU A 50 -14.17 -2.06 -0.32
C LEU A 50 -15.13 -2.37 0.84
N HIS A 51 -15.04 -1.63 1.95
CA HIS A 51 -15.92 -1.78 3.11
C HIS A 51 -17.32 -1.24 2.81
N GLU A 52 -17.43 -0.14 2.06
CA GLU A 52 -18.72 0.35 1.58
C GLU A 52 -19.35 -0.62 0.58
N MET A 53 -18.56 -1.18 -0.34
CA MET A 53 -19.01 -2.23 -1.27
C MET A 53 -19.46 -3.51 -0.54
N ASP A 54 -18.81 -3.92 0.56
CA ASP A 54 -19.23 -5.05 1.40
C ASP A 54 -20.59 -4.80 2.05
N ARG A 55 -20.81 -3.57 2.56
CA ARG A 55 -22.11 -3.19 3.13
C ARG A 55 -23.23 -3.23 2.09
N ASP A 56 -22.92 -2.90 0.85
CA ASP A 56 -23.90 -2.81 -0.23
C ASP A 56 -24.01 -4.14 -1.03
N ASP A 57 -23.43 -5.25 -0.53
CA ASP A 57 -23.37 -6.59 -1.16
C ASP A 57 -22.74 -6.60 -2.58
N GLN A 58 -21.87 -5.63 -2.85
CA GLN A 58 -21.18 -5.40 -4.12
C GLN A 58 -19.68 -5.72 -4.06
N LEU A 59 -19.24 -6.54 -3.10
CA LEU A 59 -17.84 -6.93 -2.98
C LEU A 59 -17.29 -7.48 -4.32
N PRO A 60 -16.09 -7.02 -4.74
CA PRO A 60 -15.47 -7.52 -5.94
C PRO A 60 -15.02 -8.97 -5.77
N SER A 61 -14.68 -9.61 -6.89
CA SER A 61 -14.31 -11.03 -6.92
C SER A 61 -13.19 -11.36 -5.92
N GLY A 62 -13.20 -12.59 -5.38
CA GLY A 62 -12.19 -13.02 -4.42
C GLY A 62 -10.74 -12.96 -4.93
N ASN A 63 -10.54 -13.02 -6.25
CA ASN A 63 -9.22 -12.82 -6.86
C ASN A 63 -8.72 -11.38 -6.66
N LEU A 64 -9.57 -10.38 -6.87
CA LEU A 64 -9.22 -8.97 -6.66
C LEU A 64 -8.96 -8.66 -5.18
N LEU A 65 -9.76 -9.24 -4.29
CA LEU A 65 -9.52 -9.14 -2.84
C LEU A 65 -8.19 -9.77 -2.42
N SER A 66 -7.83 -10.91 -3.03
CA SER A 66 -6.53 -11.56 -2.79
C SER A 66 -5.37 -10.70 -3.28
N GLN A 67 -5.52 -10.04 -4.44
CA GLN A 67 -4.51 -9.09 -4.94
C GLN A 67 -4.33 -7.90 -3.99
N TYR A 68 -5.41 -7.38 -3.41
CA TYR A 68 -5.32 -6.34 -2.39
C TYR A 68 -4.55 -6.81 -1.14
N VAL A 69 -4.86 -8.01 -0.63
CA VAL A 69 -4.11 -8.62 0.49
C VAL A 69 -2.63 -8.79 0.16
N ASP A 70 -2.30 -9.27 -1.05
CA ASP A 70 -0.92 -9.47 -1.48
C ASP A 70 -0.14 -8.17 -1.54
N VAL A 71 -0.77 -7.12 -2.08
CA VAL A 71 -0.19 -5.77 -2.15
C VAL A 71 0.06 -5.24 -0.74
N LEU A 72 -0.91 -5.30 0.18
CA LEU A 72 -0.69 -4.85 1.56
C LEU A 72 0.40 -5.66 2.28
N THR A 73 0.45 -6.97 2.06
CA THR A 73 1.50 -7.85 2.63
C THR A 73 2.89 -7.46 2.15
N ARG A 74 3.05 -7.21 0.84
CA ARG A 74 4.33 -6.77 0.28
C ARG A 74 4.75 -5.40 0.82
N TYR A 75 3.80 -4.48 0.98
CA TYR A 75 4.07 -3.17 1.56
C TYR A 75 4.67 -3.26 2.96
N LEU A 76 4.03 -4.04 3.83
CA LEU A 76 4.47 -4.24 5.20
C LEU A 76 5.87 -4.84 5.26
N ARG A 77 6.19 -5.80 4.38
CA ARG A 77 7.55 -6.35 4.29
C ARG A 77 8.58 -5.31 3.88
N VAL A 78 8.24 -4.41 2.95
CA VAL A 78 9.14 -3.30 2.56
C VAL A 78 9.37 -2.39 3.76
N LEU A 79 8.31 -1.96 4.46
CA LEU A 79 8.47 -1.13 5.66
C LEU A 79 9.34 -1.85 6.72
N GLN A 80 9.03 -3.09 7.05
CA GLN A 80 9.80 -3.90 8.01
C GLN A 80 11.25 -4.13 7.57
N HIS A 81 11.54 -4.31 6.29
CA HIS A 81 12.91 -4.55 5.83
C HIS A 81 13.76 -3.26 5.87
N HIS A 82 13.13 -2.09 5.85
CA HIS A 82 13.80 -0.81 5.66
C HIS A 82 13.70 0.16 6.84
N HIS A 83 12.87 -0.13 7.85
CA HIS A 83 12.56 0.79 8.95
C HIS A 83 13.74 1.28 9.81
N ASN A 84 14.82 0.50 9.93
CA ASN A 84 15.93 0.78 10.85
C ASN A 84 17.27 1.12 10.15
N LYS A 85 17.24 1.43 8.85
CA LYS A 85 18.48 1.62 8.07
C LYS A 85 18.74 3.11 7.82
N THR A 86 19.30 3.80 8.82
CA THR A 86 19.38 5.27 8.91
C THR A 86 20.63 5.93 8.30
N LEU A 87 21.69 5.22 7.89
CA LEU A 87 22.93 5.88 7.42
C LEU A 87 23.63 5.27 6.19
N VAL A 88 23.50 3.97 5.91
CA VAL A 88 24.21 3.29 4.79
C VAL A 88 23.50 3.45 3.43
N PHE A 89 22.36 4.16 3.38
CA PHE A 89 21.43 4.14 2.24
C PHE A 89 21.51 5.32 1.27
N ARG A 90 22.20 6.41 1.64
CA ARG A 90 21.94 7.75 1.08
C ARG A 90 22.12 7.93 -0.44
N VAL A 91 22.78 7.03 -1.19
CA VAL A 91 22.95 7.23 -2.64
C VAL A 91 22.70 5.99 -3.50
N VAL A 92 23.35 4.86 -3.21
CA VAL A 92 23.31 3.69 -4.12
C VAL A 92 22.03 2.87 -3.98
N ARG A 93 21.50 2.75 -2.75
CA ARG A 93 20.34 1.90 -2.45
C ARG A 93 19.01 2.66 -2.35
N ASN A 94 19.08 4.00 -2.29
CA ASN A 94 17.95 4.92 -2.48
C ASN A 94 17.29 4.70 -3.87
N ARG A 95 18.07 4.46 -4.94
CA ARG A 95 17.52 4.09 -6.26
C ARG A 95 16.70 2.81 -6.23
N PHE A 96 17.15 1.77 -5.52
CA PHE A 96 16.44 0.49 -5.45
C PHE A 96 15.12 0.60 -4.68
N ILE A 97 15.12 1.29 -3.53
CA ILE A 97 13.89 1.58 -2.79
C ILE A 97 12.92 2.38 -3.66
N VAL A 98 13.41 3.42 -4.34
CA VAL A 98 12.57 4.26 -5.20
C VAL A 98 11.96 3.44 -6.34
N ILE A 99 12.70 2.47 -6.91
CA ILE A 99 12.17 1.53 -7.92
C ILE A 99 11.12 0.61 -7.29
N GLU A 100 11.37 0.01 -6.13
CA GLU A 100 10.39 -0.86 -5.46
C GLU A 100 9.11 -0.11 -5.08
N LEU A 101 9.23 1.10 -4.54
CA LEU A 101 8.07 1.94 -4.21
C LEU A 101 7.34 2.42 -5.48
N GLN A 102 8.03 2.59 -6.61
CA GLN A 102 7.40 2.86 -7.91
C GLN A 102 6.58 1.69 -8.41
N GLU A 103 7.13 0.48 -8.37
CA GLU A 103 6.44 -0.74 -8.78
C GLU A 103 5.26 -1.07 -7.86
N PHE A 104 5.47 -0.88 -6.55
CA PHE A 104 4.40 -0.93 -5.57
C PHE A 104 3.32 0.09 -5.90
N ASN A 105 3.79 1.29 -6.27
CA ASN A 105 3.00 2.36 -6.82
C ASN A 105 2.04 1.83 -7.90
N LYS A 106 2.61 1.36 -8.99
CA LYS A 106 1.86 0.88 -10.15
C LYS A 106 0.85 -0.21 -9.75
N SER A 107 1.23 -1.09 -8.83
CA SER A 107 0.33 -2.14 -8.32
C SER A 107 -0.90 -1.57 -7.60
N VAL A 108 -0.72 -0.56 -6.75
CA VAL A 108 -1.85 0.13 -6.10
C VAL A 108 -2.71 0.87 -7.13
N ALA A 109 -2.08 1.55 -8.09
CA ALA A 109 -2.79 2.25 -9.16
C ALA A 109 -3.66 1.31 -10.03
N ASP A 110 -3.12 0.14 -10.39
CA ASP A 110 -3.85 -0.91 -11.10
C ASP A 110 -5.03 -1.45 -10.28
N LEU A 111 -4.88 -1.60 -8.96
CA LEU A 111 -5.99 -1.96 -8.08
C LEU A 111 -7.09 -0.89 -8.08
N PHE A 112 -6.76 0.41 -8.08
CA PHE A 112 -7.79 1.47 -8.19
C PHE A 112 -8.58 1.37 -9.49
N VAL A 113 -7.90 1.14 -10.62
CA VAL A 113 -8.58 0.98 -11.92
C VAL A 113 -9.46 -0.27 -11.90
N LYS A 114 -8.94 -1.40 -11.42
CA LYS A 114 -9.66 -2.69 -11.44
C LYS A 114 -10.81 -2.76 -10.43
N LEU A 115 -10.69 -2.09 -9.28
CA LEU A 115 -11.68 -2.14 -8.21
C LEU A 115 -12.74 -1.05 -8.33
N LEU A 116 -12.35 0.14 -8.80
CA LEU A 116 -13.19 1.34 -8.72
C LEU A 116 -13.39 2.02 -10.09
N ASP A 117 -12.79 1.51 -11.16
CA ASP A 117 -12.80 2.13 -12.51
C ASP A 117 -12.31 3.59 -12.52
N VAL A 118 -11.46 3.95 -11.56
CA VAL A 118 -10.91 5.31 -11.43
C VAL A 118 -9.56 5.39 -12.13
N ASP A 119 -9.41 6.36 -13.02
CA ASP A 119 -8.16 6.60 -13.75
C ASP A 119 -7.00 6.94 -12.80
N SER A 120 -5.89 6.21 -12.94
CA SER A 120 -4.71 6.33 -12.09
C SER A 120 -3.66 7.33 -12.61
N THR A 121 -3.89 7.90 -13.79
CA THR A 121 -3.02 8.86 -14.48
C THR A 121 -2.54 10.05 -13.63
N PRO A 122 -3.32 10.61 -12.68
CA PRO A 122 -2.83 11.68 -11.79
C PRO A 122 -1.61 11.25 -10.97
N TRP A 123 -1.48 9.96 -10.66
CA TRP A 123 -0.51 9.50 -9.69
C TRP A 123 0.93 9.41 -10.25
N SER A 124 1.11 8.93 -11.48
CA SER A 124 2.44 8.86 -12.11
C SER A 124 3.11 10.24 -12.18
N LYS A 125 2.28 11.30 -12.23
CA LYS A 125 2.70 12.70 -12.17
C LYS A 125 3.06 13.12 -10.75
N LEU A 126 2.17 12.88 -9.77
CA LEU A 126 2.40 13.19 -8.35
C LEU A 126 3.62 12.48 -7.75
N TRP A 127 3.92 11.26 -8.20
CA TRP A 127 5.10 10.52 -7.76
C TRP A 127 6.42 11.20 -8.13
N LYS A 128 6.50 11.83 -9.32
CA LYS A 128 7.73 12.53 -9.76
C LYS A 128 8.03 13.74 -8.88
N GLU A 129 6.98 14.38 -8.37
CA GLU A 129 7.00 15.55 -7.50
C GLU A 129 7.25 15.18 -6.03
N ALA A 130 6.86 13.96 -5.61
CA ALA A 130 6.89 13.48 -4.24
C ALA A 130 8.04 12.50 -3.92
N ARG A 131 9.08 12.43 -4.75
CA ARG A 131 10.25 11.57 -4.51
C ARG A 131 10.83 11.85 -3.12
N CYS A 132 11.50 10.83 -2.57
CA CYS A 132 12.37 10.93 -1.40
C CYS A 132 13.27 12.17 -1.56
N ALA A 133 12.93 13.26 -0.88
CA ALA A 133 13.59 14.56 -0.98
C ALA A 133 14.73 14.63 0.03
#